data_AF-A0A915NDM6-F1
#
_entry.id   AF-A0A915NDM6-F1
#
_cell.length_a   1.000
_cell.length_b   1.000
_cell.length_c   1.000
_cell.angle_alpha   90.00
_cell.angle_beta   90.00
_cell.angle_gamma   90.00
#
_symmetry.space_group_name_H-M   'P 1'
#
loop_
_entity.id
_entity.type
_entity.pdbx_description
1 polymer ?
#
loop_
_entity_poly.entity_id
_entity_poly.type
_entity_poly.pdbx_seq_one_letter_code
_entity_poly.pdbx_strand_id
1 'polypeptide(L)'
;MGLTLSGLFSRLFGKRQVRILMVGLDAAGKTTILYKLKLGEIVTTIPTIGFNVETVEYRNISFTVWDVGGQDKIRPLWRYYFQNTQGLIFVVDSNDKERIVEAREELMRMLSEDELRDSVLLVFANKQDLPNAMNAAELTDKLGLHTLRNRNWYIQATCATSGDGLYEGLDWLSNQLKNQALEQIKTSISKVKELRHLNFLITETFDLAEKQCEEAIKNGKQPFEFVVKDNYAFVFLIIIFGFEDSVKDVKMTCASKMLKDFIAPYTATCIQRLVDGGGCLIGKSNMDEFAMGSTCTSGYFGPVKHSIYATNQSFEDEKDGDDDFLIAGGSSGGCAVAVATGVAK
;
A
#
# COMPACT_ATOMS: atom_id res chain seq x y z
N MET A 1 29.81 -29.41 -7.95
CA MET A 1 29.44 -28.88 -6.63
C MET A 1 29.56 -27.38 -6.68
N GLY A 2 28.42 -26.68 -6.68
CA GLY A 2 28.37 -25.23 -6.80
C GLY A 2 26.91 -24.80 -6.74
N LEU A 3 26.27 -25.02 -5.59
CA LEU A 3 24.97 -24.43 -5.31
C LEU A 3 25.17 -22.92 -5.24
N THR A 4 24.77 -22.23 -6.29
CA THR A 4 24.79 -20.77 -6.37
C THR A 4 23.91 -20.21 -5.23
N LEU A 5 24.54 -19.53 -4.27
CA LEU A 5 23.91 -18.85 -3.12
C LEU A 5 22.73 -17.93 -3.52
N SER A 6 22.66 -17.51 -4.78
CA SER A 6 21.54 -16.75 -5.36
C SER A 6 20.19 -17.47 -5.26
N GLY A 7 20.15 -18.81 -5.35
CA GLY A 7 18.90 -19.58 -5.30
C GLY A 7 18.44 -19.93 -3.89
N LEU A 8 19.34 -19.86 -2.90
CA LEU A 8 18.99 -20.07 -1.49
C LEU A 8 18.43 -18.79 -0.85
N PHE A 9 18.93 -17.63 -1.27
CA PHE A 9 18.46 -16.33 -0.80
C PHE A 9 17.04 -16.01 -1.27
N SER A 10 16.65 -16.36 -2.50
CA SER A 10 15.26 -16.15 -2.97
C SER A 10 14.20 -16.96 -2.20
N ARG A 11 14.61 -17.99 -1.45
CA ARG A 11 13.74 -18.80 -0.58
C ARG A 11 13.60 -18.25 0.85
N LEU A 12 14.48 -17.35 1.26
CA LEU A 12 14.48 -16.71 2.59
C LEU A 12 13.79 -15.33 2.58
N PHE A 13 13.58 -14.73 1.41
CA PHE A 13 12.85 -13.48 1.26
C PHE A 13 11.36 -13.77 1.01
N GLY A 14 10.52 -13.47 2.02
CA GLY A 14 9.08 -13.73 1.98
C GLY A 14 8.38 -13.02 0.81
N LYS A 15 7.44 -13.74 0.18
CA LYS A 15 6.64 -13.26 -0.96
C LYS A 15 5.80 -12.02 -0.58
N ARG A 16 5.52 -11.16 -1.57
CA ARG A 16 4.66 -9.97 -1.38
C ARG A 16 3.24 -10.45 -1.10
N GLN A 17 2.81 -10.27 0.14
CA GLN A 17 1.43 -10.55 0.52
C GLN A 17 0.56 -9.37 0.07
N VAL A 18 0.28 -9.33 -1.23
CA VAL A 18 -0.84 -8.52 -1.74
C VAL A 18 -2.08 -9.39 -1.63
N ARG A 19 -3.15 -8.85 -1.05
CA ARG A 19 -4.48 -9.44 -1.06
C ARG A 19 -5.21 -8.96 -2.30
N ILE A 20 -5.46 -9.89 -3.21
CA ILE A 20 -6.29 -9.67 -4.39
C ILE A 20 -7.58 -10.46 -4.24
N LEU A 21 -8.70 -9.80 -4.49
CA LEU A 21 -10.03 -10.39 -4.43
C LEU A 21 -10.52 -10.71 -5.85
N MET A 22 -10.86 -11.97 -6.14
CA MET A 22 -11.49 -12.33 -7.42
C MET A 22 -12.96 -12.71 -7.25
N VAL A 23 -13.84 -11.98 -7.94
CA VAL A 23 -15.31 -12.03 -7.82
C VAL A 23 -15.98 -11.88 -9.20
N GLY A 24 -17.30 -12.04 -9.24
CA GLY A 24 -18.11 -12.01 -10.47
C GLY A 24 -19.33 -12.93 -10.34
N LEU A 25 -20.23 -12.88 -11.32
CA LEU A 25 -21.43 -13.74 -11.33
C LEU A 25 -21.09 -15.23 -11.40
N ASP A 26 -22.06 -16.09 -11.08
CA ASP A 26 -21.93 -17.53 -11.24
C ASP A 26 -21.72 -17.90 -12.72
N ALA A 27 -21.03 -19.02 -12.95
CA ALA A 27 -20.64 -19.50 -14.27
C ALA A 27 -19.73 -18.55 -15.09
N ALA A 28 -19.29 -17.41 -14.56
CA ALA A 28 -18.38 -16.49 -15.26
C ALA A 28 -16.98 -17.07 -15.53
N GLY A 29 -16.61 -18.18 -14.88
CA GLY A 29 -15.33 -18.88 -15.08
C GLY A 29 -14.24 -18.56 -14.06
N LYS A 30 -14.59 -17.95 -12.92
CA LYS A 30 -13.69 -17.68 -11.78
C LYS A 30 -12.88 -18.91 -11.38
N THR A 31 -13.56 -20.02 -11.11
CA THR A 31 -12.95 -21.28 -10.69
C THR A 31 -12.03 -21.82 -11.79
N THR A 32 -12.43 -21.76 -13.06
CA THR A 32 -11.58 -22.16 -14.19
C THR A 32 -10.28 -21.36 -14.26
N ILE A 33 -10.36 -20.03 -14.12
CA ILE A 33 -9.18 -19.14 -14.05
C ILE A 33 -8.26 -19.55 -12.90
N LEU A 34 -8.85 -19.81 -11.72
CA LEU A 34 -8.11 -20.23 -10.54
C LEU A 34 -7.27 -21.50 -10.80
N TYR A 35 -7.92 -22.56 -11.29
CA TYR A 35 -7.26 -23.83 -11.53
C TYR A 35 -6.18 -23.70 -12.63
N LYS A 36 -6.46 -22.92 -13.67
CA LYS A 36 -5.49 -22.65 -14.74
C LYS A 36 -4.23 -21.98 -14.21
N LEU A 37 -4.37 -21.01 -13.30
CA LEU A 37 -3.26 -20.31 -12.68
C LEU A 37 -2.51 -21.16 -11.64
N LYS A 38 -3.22 -22.04 -10.92
CA LYS A 38 -2.66 -22.85 -9.82
C LYS A 38 -1.88 -24.08 -10.29
N LEU A 39 -2.34 -24.74 -11.35
CA LEU A 39 -1.85 -26.07 -11.73
C LEU A 39 -1.22 -26.13 -13.12
N GLY A 40 -1.38 -25.10 -13.95
CA GLY A 40 -0.96 -25.14 -15.36
C GLY A 40 -1.75 -26.14 -16.23
N GLU A 41 -2.74 -26.82 -15.63
CA GLU A 41 -3.56 -27.85 -16.27
C GLU A 41 -5.06 -27.57 -16.08
N ILE A 42 -5.87 -28.03 -17.05
CA ILE A 42 -7.33 -27.89 -17.02
C ILE A 42 -7.89 -29.01 -16.16
N VAL A 43 -8.27 -28.71 -14.92
CA VAL A 43 -9.06 -29.62 -14.10
C VAL A 43 -10.54 -29.36 -14.39
N THR A 44 -11.27 -30.38 -14.82
CA THR A 44 -12.73 -30.32 -14.93
C THR A 44 -13.33 -30.13 -13.53
N THR A 45 -13.81 -28.93 -13.24
CA THR A 45 -14.43 -28.61 -11.94
C THR A 45 -15.84 -29.18 -11.88
N ILE A 46 -16.16 -29.90 -10.82
CA ILE A 46 -17.55 -30.19 -10.44
C ILE A 46 -18.10 -28.91 -9.78
N PRO A 47 -19.29 -28.40 -10.14
CA PRO A 47 -19.88 -27.25 -9.48
C PRO A 47 -19.96 -27.50 -7.97
N THR A 48 -19.35 -26.62 -7.18
CA THR A 48 -19.29 -26.71 -5.73
C THR A 48 -20.68 -26.55 -5.14
N ILE A 49 -21.12 -27.56 -4.37
CA ILE A 49 -22.28 -27.46 -3.49
C ILE A 49 -21.77 -26.83 -2.18
N GLY A 50 -21.50 -25.51 -2.16
CA GLY A 50 -21.03 -24.80 -0.96
C GLY A 50 -20.22 -23.52 -1.18
N PHE A 51 -19.73 -22.97 -0.07
CA PHE A 51 -18.87 -21.78 0.05
C PHE A 51 -17.41 -22.25 0.06
N ASN A 52 -16.62 -21.96 -0.98
CA ASN A 52 -15.21 -22.33 -1.05
C ASN A 52 -14.32 -21.10 -1.28
N VAL A 53 -13.29 -20.96 -0.45
CA VAL A 53 -12.34 -19.85 -0.50
C VAL A 53 -10.96 -20.45 -0.68
N GLU A 54 -10.35 -20.17 -1.82
CA GLU A 54 -9.03 -20.69 -2.12
C GLU A 54 -8.05 -19.54 -2.33
N THR A 55 -6.92 -19.62 -1.64
CA THR A 55 -5.79 -18.72 -1.89
C THR A 55 -4.84 -19.37 -2.89
N VAL A 56 -4.54 -18.68 -3.98
CA VAL A 56 -3.55 -19.10 -4.98
C VAL A 56 -2.45 -18.07 -5.09
N GLU A 57 -1.23 -18.54 -5.33
CA GLU A 57 -0.07 -17.68 -5.45
C GLU A 57 0.38 -17.61 -6.92
N TYR A 58 0.45 -16.40 -7.49
CA TYR A 58 1.09 -16.17 -8.79
C TYR A 58 2.19 -15.13 -8.63
N ARG A 59 3.42 -15.49 -9.03
CA ARG A 59 4.66 -14.74 -8.75
C ARG A 59 4.76 -14.42 -7.24
N ASN A 60 4.78 -13.14 -6.89
CA ASN A 60 4.80 -12.63 -5.52
C ASN A 60 3.42 -12.09 -5.14
N ILE A 61 2.30 -12.70 -5.55
CA ILE A 61 0.97 -12.16 -5.29
C ILE A 61 0.07 -13.30 -4.82
N SER A 62 -0.73 -13.06 -3.78
CA SER A 62 -1.70 -14.01 -3.23
C SER A 62 -3.13 -13.58 -3.61
N PHE A 63 -3.80 -14.41 -4.39
CA PHE A 63 -5.16 -14.22 -4.87
C PHE A 63 -6.10 -15.00 -3.96
N THR A 64 -7.04 -14.33 -3.30
CA THR A 64 -8.14 -15.00 -2.60
C THR A 64 -9.32 -15.08 -3.56
N VAL A 65 -9.61 -16.30 -3.98
CA VAL A 65 -10.69 -16.59 -4.91
C VAL A 65 -11.91 -17.03 -4.14
N TRP A 66 -13.00 -16.35 -4.47
CA TRP A 66 -14.33 -16.62 -3.96
C TRP A 66 -15.03 -17.53 -4.95
N ASP A 67 -14.97 -18.82 -4.68
CA ASP A 67 -15.93 -19.77 -5.24
C ASP A 67 -17.13 -19.86 -4.29
N VAL A 68 -17.81 -18.72 -4.22
CA VAL A 68 -19.07 -18.57 -3.52
C VAL A 68 -20.04 -18.21 -4.63
N GLY A 69 -20.96 -19.12 -4.91
CA GLY A 69 -21.90 -19.01 -6.04
C GLY A 69 -22.39 -17.58 -6.21
N GLY A 70 -22.33 -17.05 -7.43
CA GLY A 70 -22.84 -15.71 -7.73
C GLY A 70 -24.35 -15.58 -7.58
N GLN A 71 -25.05 -16.50 -6.90
CA GLN A 71 -26.46 -16.38 -6.58
C GLN A 71 -26.69 -15.23 -5.60
N ASP A 72 -27.75 -14.46 -5.83
CA ASP A 72 -28.10 -13.24 -5.08
C ASP A 72 -28.01 -13.39 -3.55
N LYS A 73 -28.37 -14.57 -3.02
CA LYS A 73 -28.48 -14.82 -1.58
C LYS A 73 -27.16 -14.76 -0.80
N ILE A 74 -26.01 -14.94 -1.46
CA ILE A 74 -24.71 -15.07 -0.77
C ILE A 74 -23.70 -13.96 -1.13
N ARG A 75 -24.02 -13.09 -2.10
CA ARG A 75 -23.24 -11.88 -2.42
C ARG A 75 -22.99 -10.95 -1.21
N PRO A 76 -23.91 -10.81 -0.23
CA PRO A 76 -23.64 -10.01 0.97
C PRO A 76 -22.39 -10.43 1.75
N LEU A 77 -21.93 -11.68 1.62
CA LEU A 77 -20.74 -12.17 2.32
C LEU A 77 -19.43 -11.61 1.76
N TRP A 78 -19.43 -11.04 0.55
CA TRP A 78 -18.22 -10.48 -0.07
C TRP A 78 -17.58 -9.38 0.80
N ARG A 79 -18.41 -8.63 1.54
CA ARG A 79 -17.96 -7.51 2.38
C ARG A 79 -16.94 -7.88 3.45
N TYR A 80 -16.98 -9.12 3.95
CA TYR A 80 -16.03 -9.60 4.96
C TYR A 80 -14.59 -9.69 4.43
N TYR A 81 -14.39 -9.56 3.12
CA TYR A 81 -13.11 -9.73 2.45
C TYR A 81 -12.59 -8.46 1.80
N PHE A 82 -13.35 -7.36 1.86
CA PHE A 82 -12.91 -6.08 1.30
C PHE A 82 -11.74 -5.48 2.07
N GLN A 83 -11.69 -5.72 3.38
CA GLN A 83 -10.61 -5.23 4.22
C GLN A 83 -9.23 -5.66 3.71
N ASN A 84 -8.36 -4.66 3.59
CA ASN A 84 -6.97 -4.78 3.13
C ASN A 84 -6.82 -5.34 1.70
N THR A 85 -7.85 -5.30 0.86
CA THR A 85 -7.76 -5.70 -0.54
C THR A 85 -7.14 -4.59 -1.38
N GLN A 86 -5.95 -4.83 -1.94
CA GLN A 86 -5.28 -3.84 -2.80
C GLN A 86 -5.69 -3.97 -4.28
N GLY A 87 -6.15 -5.13 -4.71
CA GLY A 87 -6.58 -5.38 -6.09
C GLY A 87 -7.87 -6.18 -6.17
N LEU A 88 -8.72 -5.84 -7.12
CA LEU A 88 -9.99 -6.49 -7.41
C LEU A 88 -9.96 -7.06 -8.83
N ILE A 89 -10.22 -8.35 -8.98
CA ILE A 89 -10.44 -9.00 -10.27
C ILE A 89 -11.94 -9.29 -10.41
N PHE A 90 -12.59 -8.67 -11.38
CA PHE A 90 -13.99 -8.91 -11.69
C PHE A 90 -14.11 -9.73 -12.98
N VAL A 91 -14.65 -10.94 -12.88
CA VAL A 91 -14.77 -11.87 -14.02
C VAL A 91 -16.18 -11.80 -14.59
N VAL A 92 -16.27 -11.57 -15.90
CA VAL A 92 -17.54 -11.43 -16.63
C VAL A 92 -17.62 -12.50 -17.71
N ASP A 93 -18.76 -13.17 -17.79
CA ASP A 93 -19.09 -14.01 -18.94
C ASP A 93 -19.44 -13.12 -20.14
N SER A 94 -18.57 -13.09 -21.14
CA SER A 94 -18.76 -12.26 -22.33
C SER A 94 -19.92 -12.76 -23.21
N ASN A 95 -20.33 -14.01 -23.09
CA ASN A 95 -21.40 -14.58 -23.90
C ASN A 95 -22.78 -14.44 -23.22
N ASP A 96 -22.83 -14.04 -21.95
CA ASP A 96 -24.06 -13.84 -21.18
C ASP A 96 -24.57 -12.40 -21.30
N LYS A 97 -25.31 -12.13 -22.37
CA LYS A 97 -25.86 -10.79 -22.64
C LYS A 97 -27.04 -10.43 -21.76
N GLU A 98 -27.70 -11.41 -21.15
CA GLU A 98 -28.90 -11.20 -20.33
C GLU A 98 -28.52 -10.70 -18.94
N ARG A 99 -27.48 -11.28 -18.32
CA ARG A 99 -27.04 -10.94 -16.96
C ARG A 99 -25.97 -9.86 -16.89
N ILE A 100 -25.65 -9.20 -18.00
CA ILE A 100 -24.63 -8.14 -18.01
C ILE A 100 -25.03 -6.92 -17.16
N VAL A 101 -26.33 -6.60 -17.11
CA VAL A 101 -26.86 -5.51 -16.28
C VAL A 101 -26.69 -5.84 -14.80
N GLU A 102 -26.99 -7.07 -14.41
CA GLU A 102 -26.77 -7.58 -13.06
C GLU A 102 -25.27 -7.56 -12.68
N ALA A 103 -24.39 -7.97 -13.60
CA ALA A 103 -22.94 -7.92 -13.38
C ALA A 103 -22.46 -6.47 -13.14
N ARG A 104 -23.00 -5.51 -13.90
CA ARG A 104 -22.72 -4.08 -13.69
C ARG A 104 -23.18 -3.61 -12.33
N GLU A 105 -24.41 -3.92 -11.94
CA GLU A 105 -24.97 -3.48 -10.65
C GLU A 105 -24.15 -4.01 -9.47
N GLU A 106 -23.75 -5.28 -9.51
CA GLU A 106 -22.89 -5.85 -8.46
C GLU A 106 -21.49 -5.24 -8.46
N LEU A 107 -20.87 -5.04 -9.63
CA LEU A 107 -19.59 -4.35 -9.72
C LEU A 107 -19.67 -2.96 -9.10
N MET A 108 -20.67 -2.16 -9.49
CA MET A 108 -20.83 -0.79 -8.98
C MET A 108 -21.13 -0.77 -7.48
N ARG A 109 -21.95 -1.70 -6.98
CA ARG A 109 -22.21 -1.86 -5.55
C ARG A 109 -20.91 -2.14 -4.79
N MET A 110 -20.09 -3.08 -5.26
CA MET A 110 -18.80 -3.37 -4.64
C MET A 110 -17.85 -2.17 -4.64
N LEU A 111 -17.75 -1.47 -5.78
CA LEU A 111 -16.84 -0.33 -5.92
C LEU A 111 -17.27 0.90 -5.10
N SER A 112 -18.51 0.91 -4.59
CA SER A 112 -19.03 1.96 -3.69
C SER A 112 -18.61 1.78 -2.23
N GLU A 113 -18.04 0.64 -1.86
CA GLU A 113 -17.62 0.33 -0.50
C GLU A 113 -16.28 1.00 -0.18
N ASP A 114 -16.20 1.64 0.98
CA ASP A 114 -15.04 2.46 1.38
C ASP A 114 -13.76 1.63 1.49
N GLU A 115 -13.85 0.38 1.93
CA GLU A 115 -12.72 -0.54 2.03
C GLU A 115 -12.08 -0.87 0.68
N LEU A 116 -12.83 -0.73 -0.42
CA LEU A 116 -12.33 -0.97 -1.76
C LEU A 116 -11.95 0.33 -2.47
N ARG A 117 -12.07 1.52 -1.86
CA ARG A 117 -11.86 2.82 -2.52
C ARG A 117 -10.54 2.90 -3.30
N ASP A 118 -9.45 2.44 -2.69
CA ASP A 118 -8.09 2.53 -3.24
C ASP A 118 -7.67 1.28 -4.05
N SER A 119 -8.56 0.30 -4.25
CA SER A 119 -8.19 -0.94 -4.92
C SER A 119 -8.14 -0.80 -6.45
N VAL A 120 -7.13 -1.41 -7.07
CA VAL A 120 -6.98 -1.46 -8.53
C VAL A 120 -7.97 -2.48 -9.11
N LEU A 121 -8.71 -2.11 -10.15
CA LEU A 121 -9.71 -2.99 -10.79
C LEU A 121 -9.14 -3.64 -12.06
N LEU A 122 -9.15 -4.96 -12.15
CA LEU A 122 -8.96 -5.71 -13.38
C LEU A 122 -10.27 -6.41 -13.74
N VAL A 123 -10.79 -6.17 -14.93
CA VAL A 123 -11.94 -6.89 -15.47
C VAL A 123 -11.47 -7.94 -16.45
N PHE A 124 -11.82 -9.21 -16.20
CA PHE A 124 -11.66 -10.27 -17.18
C PHE A 124 -12.93 -10.43 -18.00
N ALA A 125 -12.85 -10.04 -19.27
CA ALA A 125 -13.85 -10.32 -20.29
C ALA A 125 -13.66 -11.76 -20.76
N ASN A 126 -14.18 -12.72 -19.99
CA ASN A 126 -13.91 -14.15 -20.15
C ASN A 126 -14.85 -14.81 -21.17
N LYS A 127 -14.46 -15.98 -21.68
CA LYS A 127 -15.17 -16.78 -22.71
C LYS A 127 -15.18 -16.15 -24.11
N GLN A 128 -14.08 -15.49 -24.47
CA GLN A 128 -13.90 -14.88 -25.80
C GLN A 128 -13.78 -15.92 -26.93
N ASP A 129 -13.65 -17.21 -26.59
CA ASP A 129 -13.70 -18.33 -27.52
C ASP A 129 -15.11 -18.60 -28.08
N LEU A 130 -16.16 -18.04 -27.48
CA LEU A 130 -17.55 -18.26 -27.90
C LEU A 130 -17.98 -17.31 -29.02
N PRO A 131 -18.76 -17.78 -30.01
CA PRO A 131 -19.05 -17.05 -31.24
C PRO A 131 -19.88 -15.77 -31.06
N ASN A 132 -20.60 -15.62 -29.95
CA ASN A 132 -21.44 -14.45 -29.63
C ASN A 132 -20.90 -13.63 -28.45
N ALA A 133 -19.65 -13.86 -28.05
CA ALA A 133 -19.01 -13.15 -26.96
C ALA A 133 -18.92 -11.64 -27.25
N MET A 134 -19.38 -10.83 -26.29
CA MET A 134 -19.17 -9.39 -26.28
C MET A 134 -17.67 -9.11 -26.21
N ASN A 135 -17.16 -8.28 -27.10
CA ASN A 135 -15.73 -7.91 -27.05
C ASN A 135 -15.45 -6.97 -25.85
N ALA A 136 -14.17 -6.71 -25.58
CA ALA A 136 -13.77 -5.86 -24.48
C ALA A 136 -14.36 -4.43 -24.56
N ALA A 137 -14.50 -3.85 -25.75
CA ALA A 137 -15.08 -2.51 -25.91
C ALA A 137 -16.57 -2.49 -25.53
N GLU A 138 -17.35 -3.45 -26.04
CA GLU A 138 -18.77 -3.58 -25.72
C GLU A 138 -19.00 -3.82 -24.22
N LEU A 139 -18.16 -4.63 -23.58
CA LEU A 139 -18.22 -4.84 -22.13
C LEU A 139 -17.84 -3.59 -21.34
N THR A 140 -16.89 -2.79 -21.83
CA THR A 140 -16.50 -1.52 -21.19
C THR A 140 -17.69 -0.56 -21.11
N ASP A 141 -18.43 -0.44 -22.22
CA ASP A 141 -19.64 0.38 -22.30
C ASP A 141 -20.74 -0.17 -21.40
N LYS A 142 -21.03 -1.47 -21.49
CA LYS A 142 -22.13 -2.12 -20.75
C LYS A 142 -21.90 -2.13 -19.24
N LEU A 143 -20.67 -2.30 -18.78
CA LEU A 143 -20.30 -2.21 -17.37
C LEU A 143 -20.14 -0.75 -16.89
N GLY A 144 -20.11 0.23 -17.82
CA GLY A 144 -19.97 1.64 -17.49
C GLY A 144 -18.61 1.99 -16.90
N LEU A 145 -17.53 1.29 -17.31
CA LEU A 145 -16.19 1.48 -16.74
C LEU A 145 -15.64 2.91 -16.98
N HIS A 146 -16.10 3.59 -18.04
CA HIS A 146 -15.78 4.99 -18.32
C HIS A 146 -16.20 5.97 -17.22
N THR A 147 -17.14 5.59 -16.35
CA THR A 147 -17.58 6.44 -15.24
C THR A 147 -16.62 6.42 -14.05
N LEU A 148 -15.72 5.42 -13.99
CA LEU A 148 -14.74 5.23 -12.92
C LEU A 148 -13.52 6.16 -13.10
N ARG A 149 -13.69 7.45 -12.83
CA ARG A 149 -12.64 8.47 -13.01
C ARG A 149 -11.52 8.43 -11.98
N ASN A 150 -11.85 8.07 -10.74
CA ASN A 150 -10.93 8.12 -9.60
C ASN A 150 -10.35 6.74 -9.24
N ARG A 151 -10.32 5.81 -10.21
CA ARG A 151 -9.87 4.45 -9.97
C ARG A 151 -9.10 3.94 -11.17
N ASN A 152 -7.95 3.33 -10.93
CA ASN A 152 -7.20 2.64 -11.96
C ASN A 152 -7.92 1.34 -12.33
N TRP A 153 -8.31 1.20 -13.58
CA TRP A 153 -8.96 0.00 -14.09
C TRP A 153 -8.39 -0.42 -15.44
N TYR A 154 -8.52 -1.72 -15.73
CA TYR A 154 -8.22 -2.29 -17.04
C TYR A 154 -9.15 -3.46 -17.32
N ILE A 155 -9.45 -3.67 -18.60
CA ILE A 155 -10.23 -4.79 -19.08
C ILE A 155 -9.37 -5.62 -20.03
N GLN A 156 -9.35 -6.93 -19.79
CA GLN A 156 -8.56 -7.88 -20.55
C GLN A 156 -9.49 -8.95 -21.11
N ALA A 157 -9.46 -9.11 -22.43
CA ALA A 157 -10.10 -10.21 -23.13
C ALA A 157 -9.41 -11.52 -22.74
N THR A 158 -10.18 -12.53 -22.30
CA THR A 158 -9.63 -13.79 -21.82
C THR A 158 -10.41 -15.02 -22.25
N CYS A 159 -9.70 -16.14 -22.28
CA CYS A 159 -10.29 -17.48 -22.36
C CYS A 159 -9.70 -18.33 -21.23
N ALA A 160 -10.49 -18.57 -20.18
CA ALA A 160 -10.01 -19.28 -18.99
C ALA A 160 -9.55 -20.72 -19.28
N THR A 161 -10.12 -21.39 -20.30
CA THR A 161 -9.80 -22.78 -20.65
C THR A 161 -8.45 -22.88 -21.35
N SER A 162 -8.18 -22.03 -22.35
CA SER A 162 -6.87 -21.97 -23.02
C SER A 162 -5.80 -21.31 -22.14
N GLY A 163 -6.19 -20.32 -21.33
CA GLY A 163 -5.31 -19.48 -20.54
C GLY A 163 -4.98 -18.15 -21.20
N ASP A 164 -5.50 -17.89 -22.40
CA ASP A 164 -5.20 -16.69 -23.17
C ASP A 164 -5.67 -15.43 -22.45
N GLY A 165 -4.82 -14.41 -22.42
CA GLY A 165 -5.10 -13.11 -21.80
C GLY A 165 -4.97 -13.09 -20.27
N LEU A 166 -4.88 -14.25 -19.59
CA LEU A 166 -4.79 -14.28 -18.13
C LEU A 166 -3.51 -13.62 -17.63
N TYR A 167 -2.37 -13.99 -18.21
CA TYR A 167 -1.06 -13.50 -17.78
C TYR A 167 -0.87 -12.01 -18.10
N GLU A 168 -1.40 -11.54 -19.22
CA GLU A 168 -1.38 -10.14 -19.64
C GLU A 168 -2.14 -9.26 -18.65
N GLY A 169 -3.34 -9.68 -18.24
CA GLY A 169 -4.13 -8.96 -17.24
C GLY A 169 -3.45 -8.95 -15.87
N LEU A 170 -2.88 -10.07 -15.45
CA LEU A 170 -2.14 -10.18 -14.18
C LEU A 170 -0.84 -9.37 -14.18
N ASP A 171 -0.15 -9.27 -15.32
CA ASP A 171 1.06 -8.49 -15.46
C ASP A 171 0.74 -6.99 -15.40
N TRP A 172 -0.35 -6.55 -16.03
CA TRP A 172 -0.87 -5.19 -15.86
C TRP A 172 -1.18 -4.90 -14.38
N LEU A 173 -1.95 -5.78 -13.72
CA LEU A 173 -2.36 -5.59 -12.33
C LEU A 173 -1.15 -5.54 -11.40
N SER A 174 -0.17 -6.43 -11.60
CA SER A 174 1.09 -6.43 -10.85
C SER A 174 1.84 -5.11 -10.99
N ASN A 175 1.92 -4.55 -12.19
CA ASN A 175 2.60 -3.28 -12.45
C ASN A 175 1.86 -2.09 -11.84
N GLN A 176 0.52 -2.05 -11.92
CA GLN A 176 -0.25 -0.99 -11.27
C GLN A 176 -0.08 -1.00 -9.76
N LEU A 177 -0.11 -2.17 -9.13
CA LEU A 177 0.10 -2.32 -7.69
C LEU A 177 1.52 -1.92 -7.26
N LYS A 178 2.53 -2.04 -8.13
CA LYS A 178 3.88 -1.52 -7.85
C LYS A 178 3.90 0.00 -7.93
N ASN A 179 3.33 0.57 -8.99
CA ASN A 179 3.30 2.02 -9.20
C ASN A 179 2.54 2.73 -8.08
N GLN A 180 1.42 2.17 -7.61
CA GLN A 180 0.64 2.73 -6.52
C GLN A 180 1.45 2.86 -5.22
N ALA A 181 2.29 1.86 -4.90
CA ALA A 181 3.15 1.91 -3.71
C ALA A 181 4.23 2.99 -3.82
N LEU A 182 4.82 3.16 -5.01
CA LEU A 182 5.82 4.19 -5.28
C LEU A 182 5.20 5.60 -5.22
N GLU A 183 4.01 5.77 -5.81
CA GLU A 183 3.28 7.05 -5.77
C GLU A 183 2.81 7.41 -4.36
N GLN A 184 2.51 6.43 -3.49
CA GLN A 184 2.21 6.67 -2.09
C GLN A 184 3.42 7.30 -1.36
N ILE A 185 4.62 6.74 -1.52
CA ILE A 185 5.84 7.29 -0.92
C ILE A 185 6.13 8.71 -1.44
N LYS A 186 6.02 8.93 -2.76
CA LYS A 186 6.20 10.25 -3.35
C LYS A 186 5.17 11.26 -2.85
N THR A 187 3.93 10.85 -2.65
CA THR A 187 2.87 11.70 -2.10
C THR A 187 3.22 12.13 -0.68
N SER A 188 3.70 11.22 0.17
CA SER A 188 4.18 11.56 1.51
C SER A 188 5.35 12.54 1.46
N ILE A 189 6.31 12.36 0.54
CA ILE A 189 7.43 13.28 0.34
C ILE A 189 6.93 14.67 -0.11
N SER A 190 5.95 14.75 -1.02
CA SER A 190 5.36 16.03 -1.45
C SER A 190 4.69 16.75 -0.28
N LYS A 191 3.89 16.03 0.52
CA LYS A 191 3.27 16.58 1.73
C LYS A 191 4.30 17.13 2.71
N VAL A 192 5.42 16.43 2.92
CA VAL A 192 6.49 16.96 3.77
C VAL A 192 6.99 18.29 3.24
N LYS A 193 7.26 18.39 1.93
CA LYS A 193 7.75 19.62 1.29
C LYS A 193 6.75 20.78 1.44
N GLU A 194 5.47 20.51 1.29
CA GLU A 194 4.38 21.49 1.48
C GLU A 194 4.24 21.92 2.94
N LEU A 195 4.49 21.02 3.89
CA LEU A 195 4.30 21.24 5.33
C LEU A 195 5.60 21.58 6.08
N ARG A 196 6.68 21.94 5.37
CA ARG A 196 7.97 22.30 5.97
C ARG A 196 7.88 23.43 6.99
N HIS A 197 6.91 24.34 6.84
CA HIS A 197 6.66 25.45 7.78
C HIS A 197 6.24 24.97 9.18
N LEU A 198 5.79 23.72 9.32
CA LEU A 198 5.46 23.11 10.62
C LEU A 198 6.69 22.57 11.35
N ASN A 199 7.84 22.46 10.68
CA ASN A 199 9.14 22.08 11.24
C ASN A 199 9.14 20.75 12.02
N PHE A 200 8.37 19.77 11.55
CA PHE A 200 8.18 18.48 12.23
C PHE A 200 9.24 17.42 11.91
N LEU A 201 10.13 17.66 10.94
CA LEU A 201 11.30 16.81 10.62
C LEU A 201 12.59 17.64 10.71
N ILE A 202 13.63 17.08 11.32
CA ILE A 202 15.00 17.67 11.34
C ILE A 202 15.81 17.18 10.14
N THR A 203 15.73 15.88 9.85
CA THR A 203 16.49 15.24 8.78
C THR A 203 15.54 14.63 7.77
N GLU A 204 15.57 15.11 6.54
CA GLU A 204 14.81 14.54 5.43
C GLU A 204 15.63 13.43 4.76
N THR A 205 15.02 12.28 4.47
CA THR A 205 15.70 11.11 3.90
C THR A 205 15.04 10.65 2.61
N PHE A 206 14.56 11.58 1.79
CA PHE A 206 13.75 11.29 0.60
C PHE A 206 14.42 10.33 -0.39
N ASP A 207 15.69 10.57 -0.74
CA ASP A 207 16.43 9.69 -1.66
C ASP A 207 16.63 8.28 -1.09
N LEU A 208 16.75 8.16 0.24
CA LEU A 208 16.83 6.88 0.92
C LEU A 208 15.47 6.18 0.94
N ALA A 209 14.38 6.93 1.18
CA ALA A 209 13.01 6.41 1.14
C ALA A 209 12.66 5.81 -0.22
N GLU A 210 13.01 6.50 -1.31
CA GLU A 210 12.77 6.03 -2.67
C GLU A 210 13.55 4.75 -2.96
N LYS A 211 14.84 4.70 -2.60
CA LYS A 211 15.67 3.49 -2.74
C LYS A 211 15.13 2.30 -1.92
N GLN A 212 14.72 2.56 -0.67
CA GLN A 212 14.11 1.54 0.18
C GLN A 212 12.79 1.04 -0.39
N CYS A 213 11.99 1.91 -1.02
CA CYS A 213 10.76 1.53 -1.70
C CYS A 213 11.04 0.60 -2.88
N GLU A 214 12.00 0.95 -3.74
CA GLU A 214 12.40 0.13 -4.89
C GLU A 214 12.93 -1.24 -4.44
N GLU A 215 13.77 -1.27 -3.40
CA GLU A 215 14.31 -2.50 -2.83
C GLU A 215 13.22 -3.36 -2.18
N ALA A 216 12.30 -2.75 -1.44
CA ALA A 216 11.12 -3.42 -0.88
C ALA A 216 10.29 -4.07 -2.00
N ILE A 217 9.99 -3.34 -3.08
CA ILE A 217 9.24 -3.87 -4.23
C ILE A 217 9.99 -5.05 -4.88
N LYS A 218 11.30 -4.91 -5.09
CA LYS A 218 12.15 -5.96 -5.67
C LYS A 218 12.17 -7.21 -4.80
N ASN A 219 12.21 -7.05 -3.49
CA ASN A 219 12.20 -8.12 -2.51
C ASN A 219 10.80 -8.69 -2.23
N GLY A 220 9.78 -8.21 -2.95
CA GLY A 220 8.42 -8.64 -2.74
C GLY A 220 7.88 -8.26 -1.36
N LYS A 221 8.15 -7.04 -0.90
CA LYS A 221 7.52 -6.46 0.30
C LYS A 221 6.49 -5.43 -0.13
N GLN A 222 5.54 -5.12 0.75
CA GLN A 222 4.64 -3.99 0.55
C GLN A 222 5.33 -2.75 1.16
N PRO A 223 5.70 -1.75 0.35
CA PRO A 223 6.28 -0.53 0.87
C PRO A 223 5.31 0.20 1.79
N PHE A 224 5.83 0.79 2.86
CA PHE A 224 5.08 1.71 3.72
C PHE A 224 5.98 2.84 4.22
N GLU A 225 5.44 4.04 4.25
CA GLU A 225 6.09 5.24 4.79
C GLU A 225 6.21 5.17 6.32
N PHE A 226 7.38 5.53 6.87
CA PHE A 226 7.53 5.74 8.30
C PHE A 226 8.48 6.90 8.61
N VAL A 227 8.33 7.45 9.81
CA VAL A 227 9.19 8.48 10.39
C VAL A 227 9.72 7.96 11.71
N VAL A 228 10.99 8.21 11.98
CA VAL A 228 11.62 7.84 13.26
C VAL A 228 11.87 9.09 14.08
N LYS A 229 11.90 8.95 15.40
CA LYS A 229 12.31 10.05 16.26
C LYS A 229 13.81 10.27 16.09
N ASP A 230 14.28 11.51 16.11
CA ASP A 230 15.73 11.75 16.04
C ASP A 230 16.42 11.53 17.40
N ASN A 231 16.11 10.45 18.14
CA ASN A 231 16.48 10.34 19.55
C ASN A 231 17.53 9.25 19.86
N TYR A 232 18.34 9.51 20.89
CA TYR A 232 19.06 8.49 21.63
C TYR A 232 18.15 7.87 22.68
N ALA A 233 18.20 6.56 22.84
CA ALA A 233 17.59 5.94 24.01
C ALA A 233 18.59 5.88 25.16
N PHE A 234 18.27 6.57 26.25
CA PHE A 234 18.85 6.30 27.55
C PHE A 234 18.04 5.19 28.22
N VAL A 235 18.43 3.93 28.04
CA VAL A 235 17.92 2.86 28.90
C VAL A 235 18.65 2.96 30.23
N PHE A 236 17.99 3.53 31.23
CA PHE A 236 18.55 3.87 32.55
C PHE A 236 19.00 2.67 33.40
N LEU A 237 19.05 1.44 32.87
CA LEU A 237 19.33 0.24 33.67
C LEU A 237 20.67 -0.45 33.43
N ILE A 238 21.40 -0.21 32.34
CA ILE A 238 22.69 -0.88 32.08
C ILE A 238 23.58 0.07 31.29
N ILE A 239 24.89 0.07 31.58
CA ILE A 239 25.97 0.82 30.88
C ILE A 239 26.09 0.31 29.42
N ILE A 240 25.07 0.55 28.60
CA ILE A 240 25.06 0.32 27.16
C ILE A 240 24.42 1.57 26.53
N PHE A 241 25.24 2.40 25.91
CA PHE A 241 24.78 3.49 25.06
C PHE A 241 24.23 2.87 23.76
N GLY A 242 22.91 2.84 23.60
CA GLY A 242 22.22 2.33 22.42
C GLY A 242 21.54 3.45 21.65
N PHE A 243 21.84 3.56 20.35
CA PHE A 243 21.11 4.47 19.48
C PHE A 243 19.87 3.76 18.91
N GLU A 244 18.75 3.81 19.63
CA GLU A 244 17.51 3.10 19.23
C GLU A 244 16.94 3.56 17.88
N ASP A 245 17.11 4.82 17.49
CA ASP A 245 16.61 5.36 16.21
C ASP A 245 17.72 5.64 15.19
N SER A 246 18.90 5.01 15.35
CA SER A 246 20.00 5.18 14.41
C SER A 246 19.69 4.57 13.04
N VAL A 247 20.12 5.27 12.00
CA VAL A 247 20.09 4.81 10.61
C VAL A 247 21.47 5.08 10.07
N LYS A 248 22.17 4.04 9.63
CA LYS A 248 23.55 4.16 9.16
C LYS A 248 23.67 5.22 8.07
N ASP A 249 24.71 6.04 8.15
CA ASP A 249 25.02 7.10 7.18
C ASP A 249 23.97 8.25 7.12
N VAL A 250 23.00 8.28 8.06
CA VAL A 250 22.03 9.37 8.23
C VAL A 250 22.39 10.18 9.48
N LYS A 251 22.10 11.49 9.44
CA LYS A 251 22.29 12.38 10.59
C LYS A 251 21.49 11.90 11.80
N MET A 252 22.06 12.12 12.98
CA MET A 252 21.41 11.84 14.25
C MET A 252 21.71 12.96 15.22
N THR A 253 20.86 13.98 15.19
CA THR A 253 21.14 15.27 15.80
C THR A 253 20.60 15.40 17.21
N CYS A 254 19.61 14.59 17.57
CA CYS A 254 18.91 14.68 18.85
C CYS A 254 18.39 16.07 19.19
N ALA A 255 18.04 16.82 18.15
CA ALA A 255 17.67 18.22 18.22
C ALA A 255 18.70 19.12 18.93
N SER A 256 19.95 18.65 19.04
CA SER A 256 21.05 19.28 19.76
C SER A 256 22.01 19.98 18.81
N LYS A 257 22.50 21.15 19.23
CA LYS A 257 23.63 21.82 18.57
C LYS A 257 24.90 20.97 18.60
N MET A 258 25.09 20.17 19.65
CA MET A 258 26.29 19.33 19.84
C MET A 258 26.39 18.24 18.78
N LEU A 259 25.25 17.65 18.38
CA LEU A 259 25.19 16.51 17.47
C LEU A 259 24.66 16.88 16.08
N LYS A 260 24.51 18.16 15.74
CA LYS A 260 23.92 18.63 14.47
C LYS A 260 24.54 18.02 13.19
N ASP A 261 25.81 17.62 13.26
CA ASP A 261 26.58 17.02 12.16
C ASP A 261 27.01 15.58 12.47
N PHE A 262 26.52 14.99 13.56
CA PHE A 262 26.80 13.60 13.91
C PHE A 262 26.08 12.65 12.94
N ILE A 263 26.84 11.71 12.36
CA ILE A 263 26.34 10.68 11.45
C ILE A 263 26.32 9.35 12.19
N ALA A 264 25.18 8.66 12.16
CA ALA A 264 25.04 7.40 12.87
C ALA A 264 25.89 6.28 12.21
N PRO A 265 26.68 5.53 12.99
CA PRO A 265 27.60 4.51 12.47
C PRO A 265 26.92 3.18 12.13
N TYR A 266 25.70 2.96 12.61
CA TYR A 266 24.93 1.74 12.36
C TYR A 266 23.43 2.06 12.26
N THR A 267 22.65 1.10 11.76
CA THR A 267 21.19 1.13 11.79
C THR A 267 20.71 0.31 12.97
N ALA A 268 19.83 0.87 13.80
CA ALA A 268 19.28 0.17 14.95
C ALA A 268 18.47 -1.06 14.53
N THR A 269 18.45 -2.09 15.36
CA THR A 269 17.78 -3.37 15.05
C THR A 269 16.28 -3.21 14.77
N CYS A 270 15.59 -2.34 15.50
CA CYS A 270 14.16 -2.06 15.25
C CYS A 270 13.95 -1.41 13.88
N ILE A 271 14.79 -0.44 13.51
CA ILE A 271 14.73 0.22 12.21
C ILE A 271 15.07 -0.75 11.08
N GLN A 272 16.10 -1.58 11.26
CA GLN A 272 16.44 -2.61 10.27
C GLN A 272 15.26 -3.56 10.04
N ARG A 273 14.57 -3.98 11.10
CA ARG A 273 13.37 -4.83 10.98
C ARG A 273 12.22 -4.13 10.23
N LEU A 274 12.05 -2.82 10.42
CA LEU A 274 11.06 -2.04 9.65
C LEU A 274 11.42 -2.03 8.17
N VAL A 275 12.68 -1.71 7.83
CA VAL A 275 13.18 -1.67 6.44
C VAL A 275 13.09 -3.05 5.79
N ASP A 276 13.51 -4.12 6.48
CA ASP A 276 13.38 -5.51 6.02
C ASP A 276 11.91 -5.92 5.79
N GLY A 277 10.99 -5.28 6.51
CA GLY A 277 9.54 -5.42 6.36
C GLY A 277 8.94 -4.64 5.19
N GLY A 278 9.70 -3.76 4.54
CA GLY A 278 9.23 -2.85 3.48
C GLY A 278 9.14 -1.38 3.89
N GLY A 279 9.60 -1.02 5.09
CA GLY A 279 9.57 0.36 5.57
C GLY A 279 10.47 1.28 4.75
N CYS A 280 9.92 2.44 4.38
CA CYS A 280 10.61 3.52 3.67
C CYS A 280 10.71 4.74 4.60
N LEU A 281 11.93 5.07 5.04
CA LEU A 281 12.18 6.14 6.00
C LEU A 281 12.05 7.50 5.32
N ILE A 282 10.97 8.24 5.61
CA ILE A 282 10.71 9.57 5.04
C ILE A 282 11.63 10.63 5.67
N GLY A 283 11.88 10.51 6.97
CA GLY A 283 12.79 11.39 7.70
C GLY A 283 12.85 11.10 9.19
N LYS A 284 13.64 11.92 9.89
CA LYS A 284 13.73 11.94 11.34
C LYS A 284 12.98 13.13 11.92
N SER A 285 12.07 12.86 12.85
CA SER A 285 11.19 13.86 13.43
C SER A 285 11.92 14.81 14.36
N ASN A 286 11.39 16.03 14.42
CA ASN A 286 11.84 17.06 15.32
C ASN A 286 11.29 16.84 16.73
N MET A 287 12.08 17.27 17.72
CA MET A 287 11.83 17.09 19.13
C MET A 287 12.58 18.15 19.96
N ASP A 288 12.31 18.21 21.27
CA ASP A 288 13.23 18.90 22.17
C ASP A 288 14.58 18.18 22.26
N GLU A 289 15.61 18.92 22.60
CA GLU A 289 16.97 18.41 22.74
C GLU A 289 17.02 17.18 23.67
N PHE A 290 17.58 16.08 23.16
CA PHE A 290 17.61 14.75 23.81
C PHE A 290 16.25 14.21 24.30
N ALA A 291 15.16 14.69 23.71
CA ALA A 291 13.78 14.36 24.08
C ALA A 291 13.42 14.71 25.54
N MET A 292 14.14 15.65 26.16
CA MET A 292 13.99 16.00 27.58
C MET A 292 12.95 17.09 27.86
N GLY A 293 12.41 17.74 26.82
CA GLY A 293 11.46 18.83 26.99
C GLY A 293 9.98 18.40 26.90
N SER A 294 9.12 19.24 27.47
CA SER A 294 7.68 19.03 27.61
C SER A 294 6.85 19.65 26.48
N THR A 295 7.45 20.46 25.58
CA THR A 295 6.70 21.30 24.63
C THR A 295 7.29 21.38 23.21
N CYS A 296 8.40 20.72 22.86
CA CYS A 296 9.01 20.82 21.52
C CYS A 296 9.24 22.26 21.03
N THR A 297 9.51 23.19 21.95
CA THR A 297 9.76 24.61 21.64
C THR A 297 11.21 25.02 21.83
N SER A 298 11.99 24.21 22.54
CA SER A 298 13.31 24.60 23.03
C SER A 298 14.47 23.98 22.24
N GLY A 299 14.18 23.11 21.28
CA GLY A 299 15.20 22.44 20.46
C GLY A 299 16.00 23.42 19.61
N TYR A 300 17.28 23.09 19.35
CA TYR A 300 18.18 23.93 18.54
C TYR A 300 17.67 24.17 17.11
N PHE A 301 16.88 23.23 16.58
CA PHE A 301 16.30 23.29 15.24
C PHE A 301 14.95 24.02 15.19
N GLY A 302 14.58 24.73 16.26
CA GLY A 302 13.36 25.51 16.36
C GLY A 302 12.14 24.68 16.73
N PRO A 303 11.01 25.36 17.01
CA PRO A 303 9.82 24.73 17.55
C PRO A 303 9.06 23.90 16.50
N VAL A 304 8.28 22.91 16.98
CA VAL A 304 7.33 22.15 16.14
C VAL A 304 5.93 22.74 16.26
N LYS A 305 5.35 23.16 15.14
CA LYS A 305 4.00 23.74 15.10
C LYS A 305 2.92 22.66 14.98
N HIS A 306 1.75 22.90 15.56
CA HIS A 306 0.63 21.97 15.53
C HIS A 306 0.11 21.70 14.10
N SER A 307 -0.40 20.50 13.85
CA SER A 307 -0.96 20.09 12.55
C SER A 307 -2.19 20.88 12.09
N ILE A 308 -2.76 21.74 12.94
CA ILE A 308 -3.93 22.57 12.59
C ILE A 308 -3.57 23.64 11.55
N TYR A 309 -2.29 24.01 11.50
CA TYR A 309 -1.73 24.92 10.51
C TYR A 309 -1.42 24.22 9.17
N ALA A 310 -1.80 22.94 9.00
CA ALA A 310 -1.67 22.23 7.73
C ALA A 310 -2.79 22.56 6.74
N THR A 311 -4.00 22.86 7.22
CA THR A 311 -5.19 23.12 6.37
C THR A 311 -5.63 24.58 6.34
N ASN A 312 -5.19 25.37 7.32
CA ASN A 312 -5.65 26.74 7.50
C ASN A 312 -4.51 27.73 7.22
N GLN A 313 -4.47 28.28 6.00
CA GLN A 313 -3.76 29.53 5.74
C GLN A 313 -4.38 30.72 6.50
N SER A 314 -5.65 30.61 6.90
CA SER A 314 -6.42 31.66 7.59
C SER A 314 -6.00 31.93 9.04
N PHE A 315 -5.18 31.07 9.66
CA PHE A 315 -4.58 31.37 10.97
C PHE A 315 -3.25 32.12 10.87
N GLU A 316 -2.74 32.39 9.66
CA GLU A 316 -1.59 33.30 9.47
C GLU A 316 -1.99 34.78 9.57
N ASP A 317 -3.29 35.09 9.55
CA ASP A 317 -3.84 36.46 9.55
C ASP A 317 -4.28 36.98 10.93
N GLU A 318 -4.33 36.15 11.98
CA GLU A 318 -4.40 36.65 13.37
C GLU A 318 -2.99 36.98 13.86
N LYS A 319 -2.40 38.00 13.21
CA LYS A 319 -1.21 38.70 13.70
C LYS A 319 -1.63 39.74 14.73
N ASP A 320 -1.44 39.41 16.00
CA ASP A 320 -0.86 40.38 16.94
C ASP A 320 0.50 39.82 17.41
N GLY A 321 1.48 40.71 17.52
CA GLY A 321 2.91 40.41 17.41
C GLY A 321 3.50 39.41 18.40
N ASP A 322 4.52 38.70 17.92
CA ASP A 322 5.44 37.77 18.59
C ASP A 322 4.82 36.56 19.34
N ASP A 323 5.23 35.36 18.89
CA ASP A 323 5.31 34.11 19.65
C ASP A 323 4.06 33.30 20.06
N ASP A 324 2.83 33.63 19.67
CA ASP A 324 1.66 32.77 19.98
C ASP A 324 1.35 31.77 18.84
N PHE A 325 1.99 30.59 18.88
CA PHE A 325 1.65 29.45 18.02
C PHE A 325 1.28 28.22 18.85
N LEU A 326 0.34 27.42 18.35
CA LEU A 326 -0.03 26.15 18.97
C LEU A 326 1.08 25.12 18.78
N ILE A 327 1.44 24.50 19.89
CA ILE A 327 2.51 23.52 20.02
C ILE A 327 1.97 22.12 19.70
N ALA A 328 2.75 21.31 18.98
CA ALA A 328 2.35 19.95 18.59
C ALA A 328 2.40 18.89 19.71
N GLY A 329 2.90 19.24 20.90
CA GLY A 329 3.05 18.37 22.07
C GLY A 329 4.46 18.43 22.66
N GLY A 330 4.78 17.53 23.60
CA GLY A 330 6.13 17.40 24.15
C GLY A 330 7.09 16.69 23.22
N SER A 331 8.12 16.02 23.73
CA SER A 331 9.22 15.48 22.91
C SER A 331 8.86 14.62 21.69
N SER A 332 7.62 14.13 21.56
CA SER A 332 7.13 13.40 20.37
C SER A 332 6.31 14.25 19.38
N GLY A 333 6.35 15.58 19.51
CA GLY A 333 5.57 16.52 18.70
C GLY A 333 5.79 16.37 17.19
N GLY A 334 7.03 16.17 16.74
CA GLY A 334 7.31 15.93 15.32
C GLY A 334 6.66 14.66 14.77
N CYS A 335 6.70 13.56 15.52
CA CYS A 335 6.00 12.32 15.15
C CYS A 335 4.48 12.51 15.13
N ALA A 336 3.93 13.24 16.11
CA ALA A 336 2.50 13.51 16.19
C ALA A 336 2.01 14.28 14.95
N VAL A 337 2.75 15.30 14.50
CA VAL A 337 2.43 16.04 13.28
C VAL A 337 2.56 15.17 12.04
N ALA A 338 3.60 14.34 11.94
CA ALA A 338 3.78 13.43 10.80
C ALA A 338 2.59 12.47 10.63
N VAL A 339 2.07 11.92 11.73
CA VAL A 339 0.87 11.06 11.72
C VAL A 339 -0.39 11.87 11.44
N ALA A 340 -0.59 13.00 12.13
CA ALA A 340 -1.79 13.82 11.98
C ALA A 340 -1.97 14.41 10.58
N THR A 341 -0.87 14.63 9.85
CA THR A 341 -0.88 15.15 8.47
C THR A 341 -0.89 14.04 7.42
N GLY A 342 -0.85 12.77 7.85
CA GLY A 342 -0.82 11.60 6.97
C GLY A 342 0.43 11.54 6.10
N VAL A 343 1.57 11.97 6.64
CA VAL A 343 2.92 11.78 6.07
C VAL A 343 3.45 10.38 6.42
N ALA A 344 3.09 9.86 7.59
CA ALA A 344 3.37 8.50 8.04
C ALA A 344 2.09 7.90 8.64
N LYS A 345 1.89 6.59 8.51
CA LYS A 345 0.70 5.87 9.00
C LYS A 345 1.00 4.99 10.20
#